data_AF-M1D1T2-F1
#
_entry.id   AF-M1D1T2-F1
#
_cell.length_a   1.000
_cell.length_b   1.000
_cell.length_c   1.000
_cell.angle_alpha   90.00
_cell.angle_beta   90.00
_cell.angle_gamma   90.00
#
_symmetry.space_group_name_H-M   'P 1'
#
loop_
_entity.id
_entity.type
_entity.pdbx_description
1 polymer ?
#
loop_
_entity_poly.entity_id
_entity_poly.type
_entity_poly.pdbx_seq_one_letter_code
_entity_poly.pdbx_strand_id
1 'polypeptide(L)'
;MERTEWVELFVREMTSASNIDDAKSRASLALEAFEKSICARATEAAARNFQQEHIMLKQQVEDLLQENNILKRAFAVQHERQKEFEDRGNEVNQLKQMVAQYQEQLRTLEVNNYALTMHLKQAQQGNSIPGRFHPDVF
;
A
#
# COMPACT_ATOMS: atom_id res chain seq x y z
N MET A 1 35.97 18.11 -34.85
CA MET A 1 37.42 18.35 -34.88
C MET A 1 37.96 18.41 -33.47
N GLU A 2 39.04 17.68 -33.26
CA GLU A 2 39.79 17.70 -32.01
C GLU A 2 40.62 18.98 -31.88
N ARG A 3 41.09 19.26 -30.66
CA ARG A 3 41.90 20.46 -30.38
C ARG A 3 43.13 20.55 -31.32
N THR A 4 43.77 19.42 -31.59
CA THR A 4 44.96 19.33 -32.43
C THR A 4 44.67 19.71 -33.88
N GLU A 5 43.56 19.24 -34.44
CA GLU A 5 43.14 19.55 -35.82
C GLU A 5 42.83 21.04 -36.01
N TRP A 6 42.22 21.68 -35.00
CA TRP A 6 41.98 23.13 -35.01
C TRP A 6 43.29 23.93 -34.95
N VAL A 7 44.26 23.47 -34.15
CA VAL A 7 45.59 24.11 -34.07
C VAL A 7 46.33 24.01 -35.40
N GLU A 8 46.32 22.84 -36.04
CA GLU A 8 46.94 22.62 -37.35
C GLU A 8 46.27 23.46 -38.45
N LEU A 9 44.93 23.51 -38.48
CA LEU A 9 44.18 24.35 -39.41
C LEU A 9 44.54 25.83 -39.21
N PHE A 10 44.57 26.30 -37.96
CA PHE A 10 44.86 27.69 -37.63
C PHE A 10 46.28 28.09 -38.05
N VAL A 11 47.29 27.27 -37.72
CA VAL A 11 48.67 27.50 -38.13
C VAL A 11 48.79 27.53 -39.65
N ARG A 12 48.14 26.59 -40.36
CA ARG A 12 48.13 26.55 -41.82
C ARG A 12 47.54 27.82 -42.43
N GLU A 13 46.37 28.26 -41.97
CA GLU A 13 45.71 29.48 -42.46
C GLU A 13 46.55 30.75 -42.19
N MET A 14 47.27 30.82 -41.08
CA MET A 14 48.11 31.99 -40.78
C MET A 14 49.41 32.00 -41.60
N THR A 15 50.02 30.83 -41.82
CA THR A 15 51.25 30.71 -42.63
C THR A 15 51.03 30.95 -44.12
N SER A 16 49.80 30.80 -44.61
CA SER A 16 49.43 31.05 -46.02
C SER A 16 48.99 32.49 -46.28
N ALA A 17 48.91 33.33 -45.25
CA ALA A 17 48.46 34.71 -45.38
C ALA A 17 49.47 35.58 -46.15
N SER A 18 48.98 36.39 -47.08
CA SER A 18 49.84 37.23 -47.93
C SER A 18 50.29 38.53 -47.25
N ASN A 19 49.53 38.98 -46.24
CA ASN A 19 49.84 40.14 -45.42
C ASN A 19 49.07 40.05 -44.08
N ILE A 20 49.29 41.03 -43.21
CA ILE A 20 48.70 41.08 -41.86
C ILE A 20 47.17 41.20 -41.91
N ASP A 21 46.60 41.91 -42.89
CA ASP A 21 45.14 42.09 -42.95
C ASP A 21 44.43 40.83 -43.48
N ASP A 22 45.05 40.10 -44.41
CA ASP A 22 44.63 38.76 -44.84
C ASP A 22 44.70 37.77 -43.67
N ALA A 23 45.79 37.79 -42.88
CA ALA A 23 45.92 36.97 -41.68
C ALA A 23 44.82 37.26 -40.65
N LYS A 24 44.48 38.54 -40.41
CA LYS A 24 43.37 38.92 -39.52
C LYS A 24 42.02 38.42 -40.03
N SER A 25 41.75 38.54 -41.33
CA SER A 25 40.50 38.06 -41.94
C SER A 25 40.37 36.54 -41.78
N ARG A 26 41.43 35.79 -42.10
CA ARG A 26 41.50 34.34 -41.93
C ARG A 26 41.35 33.91 -40.47
N ALA A 27 41.99 34.63 -39.54
CA ALA A 27 41.90 34.35 -38.11
C ALA A 27 40.48 34.55 -37.60
N SER A 28 39.81 35.63 -38.03
CA SER A 28 38.41 35.90 -37.70
C SER A 28 37.50 34.76 -38.16
N LEU A 29 37.65 34.30 -39.40
CA LEU A 29 36.85 33.20 -39.95
C LEU A 29 37.12 31.87 -39.23
N ALA A 30 38.38 31.56 -38.95
CA ALA A 30 38.77 30.34 -38.24
C ALA A 30 38.23 30.32 -36.80
N LEU A 31 38.29 31.47 -36.10
CA LEU A 31 37.74 31.61 -34.74
C LEU A 31 36.21 31.54 -34.73
N GLU A 32 35.53 32.14 -35.71
CA GLU A 32 34.07 32.05 -35.82
C GLU A 32 33.62 30.58 -36.06
N ALA A 33 34.33 29.86 -36.93
CA ALA A 33 34.07 28.44 -37.18
C ALA A 33 34.33 27.58 -35.94
N PHE A 34 35.40 27.91 -35.19
CA PHE A 34 35.73 27.24 -33.93
C PHE A 34 34.66 27.49 -32.85
N GLU A 35 34.22 28.73 -32.69
CA GLU A 35 33.15 29.11 -31.75
C GLU A 35 31.85 28.36 -32.08
N LYS A 36 31.43 28.36 -33.36
CA LYS A 36 30.26 27.58 -33.82
C LYS A 36 30.40 26.09 -33.50
N SER A 37 31.60 25.53 -33.69
CA SER A 37 31.88 24.13 -33.35
C SER A 37 31.79 23.85 -31.84
N ILE A 38 32.27 24.76 -30.99
CA ILE A 38 32.12 24.65 -29.53
C ILE A 38 30.65 24.73 -29.14
N CYS A 39 29.94 25.75 -29.60
CA CYS A 39 28.53 25.97 -29.28
C CYS A 39 27.66 24.79 -29.71
N ALA A 40 27.88 24.25 -30.91
CA ALA A 40 27.18 23.05 -31.38
C ALA A 40 27.41 21.85 -30.46
N ARG A 41 28.67 21.54 -30.12
CA ARG A 41 29.00 20.43 -29.21
C ARG A 41 28.42 20.62 -27.81
N ALA A 42 28.51 21.83 -27.26
CA ALA A 42 27.94 22.13 -25.95
C ALA A 42 26.41 21.96 -25.94
N THR A 43 25.74 22.40 -27.01
CA THR A 43 24.29 22.27 -27.18
C THR A 43 23.88 20.81 -27.32
N GLU A 44 24.59 20.03 -28.14
CA GLU A 44 24.35 18.59 -28.28
C GLU A 44 24.58 17.83 -26.97
N ALA A 45 25.65 18.15 -26.23
CA ALA A 45 25.94 17.53 -24.95
C ALA A 45 24.84 17.86 -23.92
N ALA A 46 24.40 19.12 -23.85
CA ALA A 46 23.29 19.53 -22.99
C ALA A 46 21.99 18.83 -23.37
N ALA A 47 21.67 18.74 -24.66
CA ALA A 47 20.48 18.03 -25.15
C ALA A 47 20.52 16.54 -24.81
N ARG A 48 21.67 15.87 -24.97
CA ARG A 48 21.84 14.46 -24.61
C ARG A 48 21.67 14.23 -23.11
N ASN A 49 22.31 15.05 -22.28
CA ASN A 49 22.18 14.96 -20.83
C ASN A 49 20.73 15.16 -20.38
N PHE A 50 20.05 16.17 -20.93
CA PHE A 50 18.64 16.43 -20.63
C PHE A 50 17.74 15.26 -21.05
N GLN A 51 17.95 14.69 -22.23
CA GLN A 51 17.18 13.52 -22.69
C GLN A 51 17.41 12.30 -21.78
N GLN A 52 18.66 12.05 -21.38
CA GLN A 52 18.98 10.96 -20.46
C GLN A 52 18.32 11.16 -19.09
N GLU A 53 18.42 12.35 -18.51
CA GLU A 53 17.78 12.68 -17.23
C GLU A 53 16.26 12.54 -17.31
N HIS A 54 15.65 13.02 -18.39
CA HIS A 54 14.22 12.90 -18.62
C HIS A 54 13.75 11.43 -18.73
N ILE A 55 14.52 10.57 -19.39
CA ILE A 55 14.22 9.13 -19.45
C ILE A 55 14.34 8.50 -18.05
N MET A 56 15.39 8.83 -17.30
CA MET A 56 15.58 8.31 -15.94
C MET A 56 14.46 8.74 -15.01
N LEU A 57 14.07 10.02 -15.05
CA LEU A 57 12.96 10.54 -14.25
C LEU A 57 11.62 9.90 -14.62
N LYS A 58 11.37 9.67 -15.92
CA LYS A 58 10.17 8.94 -16.36
C LYS A 58 10.12 7.52 -15.80
N GLN A 59 11.23 6.79 -15.88
CA GLN A 59 11.30 5.44 -15.32
C GLN A 59 11.04 5.45 -13.82
N GLN A 60 11.66 6.39 -13.09
CA GLN A 60 11.45 6.51 -11.64
C GLN A 60 9.99 6.81 -11.28
N VAL A 61 9.30 7.64 -12.07
CA VAL A 61 7.87 7.92 -11.87
C VAL A 61 7.03 6.68 -12.12
N GLU A 62 7.32 5.91 -13.17
CA GLU A 62 6.62 4.66 -13.47
C GLU A 62 6.81 3.62 -12.36
N ASP A 63 8.02 3.46 -11.85
CA ASP A 63 8.34 2.55 -10.74
C ASP A 63 7.57 2.95 -9.47
N LEU A 64 7.56 4.25 -9.12
CA LEU A 64 6.81 4.78 -7.98
C LEU A 64 5.30 4.57 -8.14
N LEU A 65 4.75 4.70 -9.34
CA LEU A 65 3.33 4.43 -9.60
C LEU A 65 3.01 2.95 -9.43
N GLN A 66 3.90 2.05 -9.86
CA GLN A 66 3.75 0.61 -9.66
C GLN A 66 3.77 0.27 -8.16
N GLU A 67 4.74 0.79 -7.40
CA GLU A 67 4.80 0.60 -5.95
C GLU A 67 3.56 1.15 -5.25
N ASN A 68 3.09 2.34 -5.64
CA ASN A 68 1.88 2.94 -5.07
C ASN A 68 0.64 2.05 -5.30
N ASN A 69 0.53 1.42 -6.46
CA ASN A 69 -0.55 0.48 -6.77
C ASN A 69 -0.47 -0.79 -5.93
N ILE A 70 0.73 -1.33 -5.70
CA ILE A 70 0.94 -2.49 -4.80
C ILE A 70 0.52 -2.12 -3.37
N LEU A 71 0.94 -0.95 -2.88
CA LEU A 71 0.58 -0.45 -1.56
C LEU A 71 -0.93 -0.24 -1.41
N LYS A 72 -1.61 0.34 -2.40
CA LYS A 72 -3.08 0.49 -2.40
C LYS A 72 -3.80 -0.86 -2.31
N ARG A 73 -3.34 -1.86 -3.06
CA ARG A 73 -3.91 -3.22 -2.99
C ARG A 73 -3.67 -3.86 -1.63
N ALA A 74 -2.46 -3.76 -1.09
CA ALA A 74 -2.12 -4.27 0.23
C ALA A 74 -2.96 -3.61 1.32
N PHE A 75 -3.15 -2.29 1.24
CA PHE A 75 -3.99 -1.53 2.17
C PHE A 75 -5.45 -1.98 2.11
N ALA A 76 -6.02 -2.16 0.92
CA ALA A 76 -7.40 -2.64 0.77
C ALA A 76 -7.60 -4.03 1.41
N VAL A 77 -6.69 -4.97 1.13
CA VAL A 77 -6.73 -6.32 1.74
C VAL A 77 -6.60 -6.26 3.25
N GLN A 78 -5.71 -5.40 3.76
CA GLN A 78 -5.51 -5.25 5.20
C GLN A 78 -6.75 -4.62 5.88
N HIS A 79 -7.37 -3.64 5.23
CA HIS A 79 -8.58 -3.01 5.72
C HIS A 79 -9.76 -3.99 5.76
N GLU A 80 -9.94 -4.83 4.72
CA GLU A 80 -10.95 -5.89 4.72
C GLU A 80 -10.73 -6.89 5.86
N ARG A 81 -9.49 -7.35 6.06
CA ARG A 81 -9.15 -8.25 7.18
C ARG A 81 -9.40 -7.64 8.54
N GLN A 82 -9.12 -6.35 8.71
CA GLN A 82 -9.40 -5.64 9.95
C GLN A 82 -10.90 -5.59 10.21
N LYS A 83 -11.69 -5.26 9.19
CA LYS A 83 -13.15 -5.25 9.29
C LYS A 83 -13.71 -6.62 9.66
N GLU A 84 -13.24 -7.70 9.02
CA GLU A 84 -13.63 -9.06 9.37
C GLU A 84 -13.29 -9.41 10.83
N PHE A 85 -12.14 -8.95 11.32
CA PHE A 85 -11.73 -9.18 12.70
C PHE A 85 -12.64 -8.44 13.70
N GLU A 86 -13.00 -7.18 13.39
CA GLU A 86 -13.95 -6.39 14.18
C GLU A 86 -15.34 -7.04 14.20
N ASP A 87 -15.83 -7.50 13.04
CA ASP A 87 -17.12 -8.19 12.92
C ASP A 87 -17.15 -9.50 13.72
N ARG A 88 -16.09 -10.33 13.63
CA ARG A 88 -15.95 -11.54 14.46
C ARG A 88 -15.87 -11.21 15.96
N GLY A 89 -15.19 -10.11 16.31
CA GLY A 89 -15.14 -9.63 17.69
C GLY A 89 -16.53 -9.31 18.24
N ASN A 90 -17.37 -8.65 17.44
CA ASN A 90 -18.76 -8.36 17.78
C ASN A 90 -19.59 -9.64 17.96
N GLU A 91 -19.46 -10.61 17.04
CA GLU A 91 -20.15 -11.90 17.12
C GLU A 91 -19.77 -12.67 18.39
N VAL A 92 -18.47 -12.74 18.71
CA VAL A 92 -17.98 -13.38 19.94
C VAL A 92 -18.59 -12.72 21.19
N ASN A 93 -18.69 -11.39 21.20
CA ASN A 93 -19.30 -10.67 22.33
C ASN A 93 -20.80 -10.97 22.45
N GLN A 94 -21.53 -11.05 21.34
CA GLN A 94 -22.94 -11.43 21.32
C GLN A 94 -23.15 -12.87 21.83
N LEU A 95 -22.32 -13.82 21.38
CA LEU A 95 -22.37 -15.21 21.84
C LEU A 95 -22.09 -15.31 23.34
N LYS A 96 -21.11 -14.56 23.87
CA LYS A 96 -20.84 -14.51 25.32
C LYS A 96 -22.05 -14.03 26.11
N GLN A 97 -22.76 -13.00 25.63
CA GLN A 97 -23.97 -12.50 26.29
C GLN A 97 -25.08 -13.56 26.27
N MET A 98 -25.29 -14.23 25.14
CA MET A 98 -26.29 -15.30 25.02
C MET A 98 -25.98 -16.49 25.93
N VAL A 99 -24.71 -16.91 26.00
CA VAL A 99 -24.26 -17.96 26.93
C VAL A 99 -24.56 -17.57 28.38
N ALA A 100 -24.26 -16.33 28.78
CA ALA A 100 -24.56 -15.84 30.13
C ALA A 100 -26.08 -15.86 30.42
N GLN A 101 -26.91 -15.47 29.45
CA GLN A 101 -28.37 -15.54 29.58
C GLN A 101 -28.87 -16.98 29.77
N TYR A 102 -28.38 -17.94 28.97
CA TYR A 102 -28.76 -19.34 29.10
C TYR A 102 -28.29 -19.95 30.42
N GLN A 103 -27.11 -19.57 30.92
CA GLN A 103 -26.63 -20.00 32.24
C GLN A 103 -27.56 -19.53 33.37
N GLU A 104 -28.08 -18.30 33.28
CA GLU A 104 -29.02 -17.77 34.28
C GLU A 104 -30.39 -18.46 34.21
N GLN A 105 -30.89 -18.73 33.00
CA GLN A 105 -32.13 -19.48 32.80
C GLN A 105 -32.01 -20.91 33.36
N LEU A 106 -30.88 -21.57 33.12
CA LEU A 106 -30.62 -22.91 33.65
C LEU A 106 -30.64 -22.91 35.17
N ARG A 107 -29.94 -21.96 35.81
CA ARG A 107 -29.93 -21.80 37.28
C ARG A 107 -31.35 -21.59 37.82
N THR A 108 -32.15 -20.77 37.15
CA THR A 108 -33.55 -20.52 37.55
C THR A 108 -34.39 -21.79 37.47
N LEU A 109 -34.26 -22.56 36.38
CA LEU A 109 -34.96 -23.83 36.21
C LEU A 109 -34.53 -24.88 37.24
N GLU A 110 -33.24 -24.96 37.57
CA GLU A 110 -32.72 -25.84 38.61
C GLU A 110 -33.36 -25.54 39.97
N VAL A 111 -33.42 -24.26 40.37
CA VAL A 111 -34.06 -23.82 41.62
C VAL A 111 -35.55 -24.14 41.62
N ASN A 112 -36.27 -23.87 40.51
CA ASN A 112 -37.70 -24.15 40.40
C ASN A 112 -37.99 -25.65 40.49
N ASN A 113 -37.18 -26.49 39.83
CA ASN A 113 -37.34 -27.94 39.85
C ASN A 113 -37.09 -28.50 41.26
N TYR A 114 -36.07 -27.97 41.95
CA TYR A 114 -35.80 -28.33 43.35
C TYR A 114 -36.97 -27.97 44.26
N ALA A 115 -37.50 -26.74 44.16
CA ALA A 115 -38.66 -26.30 44.95
C ALA A 115 -39.89 -27.19 44.70
N LEU A 116 -40.19 -27.50 43.44
CA LEU A 116 -41.29 -28.39 43.07
C LEU A 116 -41.10 -29.80 43.64
N THR A 117 -39.89 -30.35 43.55
CA THR A 117 -39.54 -31.66 44.13
C THR A 117 -39.75 -31.67 45.65
N MET A 118 -39.38 -30.58 46.34
CA MET A 118 -39.59 -30.43 47.78
C MET A 118 -41.09 -30.35 48.13
N HIS A 119 -41.87 -29.55 47.40
CA HIS A 119 -43.32 -29.47 47.59
C HIS A 119 -44.03 -30.81 47.33
N LEU A 120 -43.63 -31.56 46.30
CA LEU A 120 -44.17 -32.89 46.02
C LEU A 120 -43.90 -33.87 47.18
N LYS A 121 -42.67 -33.87 47.72
CA LYS A 121 -42.33 -34.70 48.89
C LYS A 121 -43.18 -34.32 50.11
N GLN A 122 -43.38 -33.04 50.37
CA GLN A 122 -44.23 -32.56 51.47
C GLN A 122 -45.70 -32.97 51.28
N ALA A 123 -46.25 -32.84 50.08
CA ALA A 123 -47.63 -33.26 49.77
C ALA A 123 -47.83 -34.78 49.95
N GLN A 124 -46.83 -35.59 49.56
CA GLN A 124 -46.85 -37.04 49.77
C GLN A 124 -46.78 -37.43 51.25
N GLN A 125 -46.01 -36.70 52.06
CA GLN A 125 -45.89 -36.95 53.50
C GLN A 125 -47.09 -36.41 54.31
N GLY A 126 -47.73 -35.33 53.85
CA GLY A 126 -48.94 -34.76 54.45
C GLY A 126 -50.21 -35.57 54.21
N ASN A 127 -50.21 -36.47 53.22
CA ASN A 127 -51.26 -37.46 53.04
C ASN A 127 -51.05 -38.67 53.98
N SER A 128 -51.39 -38.48 55.25
CA SER A 128 -51.98 -39.57 56.03
C SER A 128 -53.43 -39.75 55.54
N ILE A 129 -53.64 -40.41 54.41
CA ILE A 129 -54.97 -40.92 54.05
C ILE A 129 -55.10 -42.31 54.69
N PRO A 130 -55.93 -42.50 55.72
CA PRO A 130 -56.43 -43.82 56.03
C PRO A 130 -57.59 -44.10 55.06
N GLY A 131 -57.35 -44.91 54.03
CA GLY A 131 -58.44 -45.57 53.32
C GLY A 131 -58.32 -45.64 51.80
N ARG A 132 -58.14 -46.88 51.34
CA ARG A 132 -58.72 -47.47 50.12
C ARG A 132 -58.62 -46.67 48.82
N PHE A 133 -57.65 -47.07 48.00
CA PHE A 133 -57.84 -47.04 46.54
C PHE A 133 -58.95 -48.02 46.17
N HIS A 134 -59.96 -47.54 45.43
CA HIS A 134 -60.93 -48.38 44.75
C HIS A 134 -60.42 -48.59 43.31
N PRO A 135 -60.24 -49.83 42.83
CA PRO A 135 -60.04 -50.07 41.42
C PRO A 135 -61.39 -49.89 40.70
N ASP A 136 -61.30 -49.49 39.44
CA ASP A 136 -62.37 -49.34 38.45
C ASP A 136 -63.19 -48.05 38.51
N VAL A 137 -62.77 -47.07 37.70
CA VAL A 137 -63.68 -46.35 36.78
C VAL A 137 -62.91 -46.02 35.49
N PHE A 138 -63.54 -46.38 34.37
CA PHE A 138 -63.19 -46.31 32.94
C PHE A 138 -62.20 -45.26 32.45
#